data_AF-A0A9W8JAS4-F1
#
_entry.id   AF-A0A9W8JAS4-F1
#
_cell.length_a   1.000
_cell.length_b   1.000
_cell.length_c   1.000
_cell.angle_alpha   90.00
_cell.angle_beta   90.00
_cell.angle_gamma   90.00
#
_symmetry.space_group_name_H-M   'P 1'
#
loop_
_entity.id
_entity.type
_entity.pdbx_description
1 polymer ?
#
loop_
_entity_poly.entity_id
_entity_poly.type
_entity_poly.pdbx_seq_one_letter_code
_entity_poly.pdbx_strand_id
1 'polypeptide(L)'
;MSHAWDLATLLIKPVQRLLKYPLLLSAIIDETPDSHPDKENLRQARAMMEEVVRNVDEVRRRLEIIKDVLTSKKKPSTVAVSVNSRKMKNLRMIKTQRDENSEAAQVERMSQELKRIELFAQLFTKNIVDWARSMSKVVGSLRAWSINFGKVVGIYPEQGSEAFDAFLTVVEQKLMPLCVDLEAIIHERVLGEIVHLLKTMTQPYKLLASMTEQEPFHYHLLSMNVSAKNQPPQTLLAASTTYLALRAQLAAELPIYLPLLHRGLSISVRRLPDIQTLFWKDVKNRWGELWETLRVDGELNAGHEETVTVWRSRWMDVDEVLASLNINQSRKIYQEPEPARSSGTSVHPNLANMEYPFPQTDRKRSSNMVTERPTHVRNRSTSISSFFKGDKDRGDRERESSPASNLPEPNSRYMSRSNRGGWVTKPAKYVCQVIHPCKPPAVTYFAFPFFTLVEADLYDVLHEAGHPSIHPKLPLYVDDGEDCLLLCRDAKGNVGWALASFLEPFDPSW
;
A
#
# COMPACT_ATOMS: atom_id res chain seq x y z
N MET A 1 -29.99 18.99 24.90
CA MET A 1 -29.03 19.45 23.88
C MET A 1 -28.10 20.44 24.56
N SER A 2 -26.93 19.98 25.00
CA SER A 2 -25.91 20.85 25.57
C SER A 2 -25.37 21.77 24.48
N HIS A 3 -25.39 23.07 24.74
CA HIS A 3 -24.70 24.10 23.93
C HIS A 3 -23.17 23.97 24.09
N ALA A 4 -22.62 22.79 23.83
CA ALA A 4 -21.18 22.62 23.72
C ALA A 4 -20.73 23.41 22.48
N TRP A 5 -19.89 24.42 22.71
CA TRP A 5 -19.30 25.21 21.63
C TRP A 5 -18.55 24.26 20.72
N ASP A 6 -18.75 24.36 19.40
CA ASP A 6 -18.00 23.59 18.40
C ASP A 6 -16.49 23.75 18.68
N LEU A 7 -15.74 22.65 18.57
CA LEU A 7 -14.30 22.61 18.84
C LEU A 7 -13.56 23.70 18.06
N ALA A 8 -14.01 24.00 16.84
CA ALA A 8 -13.49 25.10 16.03
C ALA A 8 -13.63 26.48 16.71
N THR A 9 -14.77 26.74 17.38
CA THR A 9 -15.01 27.97 18.16
C THR A 9 -14.25 28.01 19.49
N LEU A 10 -13.92 26.87 20.08
CA LEU A 10 -13.06 26.82 21.28
C LEU A 10 -11.59 27.09 20.91
N LEU A 11 -11.12 26.54 19.79
CA LEU A 11 -9.74 26.67 19.32
C LEU A 11 -9.42 28.07 18.76
N ILE A 12 -10.42 28.86 18.36
CA ILE A 12 -10.17 30.22 17.84
C ILE A 12 -9.88 31.24 18.95
N LYS A 13 -10.40 31.03 20.17
CA LYS A 13 -10.28 31.99 21.28
C LYS A 13 -8.85 32.17 21.78
N PRO A 14 -8.02 31.11 21.95
CA PRO A 14 -6.60 31.27 22.29
C PRO A 14 -5.82 32.10 21.27
N VAL A 15 -6.06 31.89 19.98
CA VAL A 15 -5.43 32.66 18.89
C VAL A 15 -5.84 34.14 18.95
N GLN A 16 -7.13 34.41 19.17
CA GLN A 16 -7.63 35.78 19.35
C GLN A 16 -7.09 36.44 20.63
N ARG A 17 -6.87 35.67 21.69
CA ARG A 17 -6.31 36.16 22.96
C ARG A 17 -4.82 36.47 22.83
N LEU A 18 -4.09 35.73 22.02
CA LEU A 18 -2.67 35.93 21.76
C LEU A 18 -2.37 37.36 21.28
N LEU A 19 -3.21 37.89 20.37
CA LEU A 19 -3.12 39.26 19.84
C LEU A 19 -3.28 40.36 20.90
N LYS A 20 -3.83 40.03 22.08
CA LYS A 20 -4.08 41.00 23.15
C LYS A 20 -2.90 41.15 24.11
N TYR A 21 -2.00 40.17 24.19
CA TYR A 21 -0.85 40.22 25.10
C TYR A 21 0.14 41.36 24.80
N PRO A 22 0.47 41.69 23.52
CA PRO A 22 1.29 42.86 23.23
C PRO A 22 0.68 44.18 23.73
N LEU A 23 -0.65 44.31 23.63
CA LEU A 23 -1.39 45.51 24.08
C LEU A 23 -1.38 45.63 25.61
N LEU A 24 -1.62 44.52 26.31
CA LEU A 24 -1.55 44.45 27.77
C LEU A 24 -0.14 44.78 28.28
N LEU A 25 0.89 44.21 27.65
CA LEU A 25 2.28 44.49 28.00
C LEU A 25 2.65 45.95 27.73
N SER A 26 2.13 46.55 26.64
CA SER A 26 2.33 47.98 26.39
C SER A 26 1.73 48.84 27.51
N ALA A 27 0.49 48.57 27.92
CA ALA A 27 -0.15 49.32 29.01
C ALA A 27 0.61 49.19 30.34
N ILE A 28 1.16 48.01 30.64
CA ILE A 28 1.99 47.80 31.84
C ILE A 28 3.31 48.58 31.72
N ILE A 29 3.95 48.60 30.55
CA ILE A 29 5.19 49.36 30.32
C ILE A 29 4.95 50.87 30.50
N ASP A 30 3.81 51.38 30.03
CA ASP A 30 3.45 52.80 30.09
C ASP A 30 3.22 53.28 31.53
N GLU A 31 2.66 52.42 32.40
CA GLU A 31 2.44 52.69 33.83
C GLU A 31 3.65 52.35 34.72
N THR A 32 4.70 51.71 34.17
CA THR A 32 5.90 51.34 34.94
C THR A 32 6.93 52.48 34.92
N PRO A 33 7.43 52.98 36.08
CA PRO A 33 8.46 54.02 36.12
C PRO A 33 9.77 53.60 35.43
N ASP A 34 10.47 54.53 34.79
CA ASP A 34 11.74 54.25 34.08
C ASP A 34 12.86 53.72 34.99
N SER A 35 12.77 53.96 36.29
CA SER A 35 13.73 53.46 37.28
C SER A 35 13.48 52.02 37.74
N HIS A 36 12.38 51.38 37.30
CA HIS A 36 12.03 50.03 37.73
C HIS A 36 12.85 48.97 36.99
N PRO A 37 13.46 47.98 37.69
CA PRO A 37 14.32 46.97 37.06
C PRO A 37 13.60 46.10 36.03
N ASP A 38 12.30 45.86 36.20
CA ASP A 38 11.52 45.01 35.27
C ASP A 38 11.09 45.72 33.98
N LYS A 39 11.30 47.04 33.83
CA LYS A 39 10.83 47.76 32.64
C LYS A 39 11.48 47.23 31.35
N GLU A 40 12.75 46.85 31.41
CA GLU A 40 13.45 46.28 30.27
C GLU A 40 12.99 44.84 29.97
N ASN A 41 12.76 44.03 31.02
CA ASN A 41 12.19 42.69 30.89
C ASN A 41 10.81 42.74 30.22
N LEU A 42 9.98 43.73 30.56
CA LEU A 42 8.66 43.94 29.95
C LEU A 42 8.75 44.34 28.47
N ARG A 43 9.73 45.19 28.09
CA ARG A 43 9.97 45.52 26.68
C ARG A 43 10.39 44.31 25.86
N GLN A 44 11.27 43.48 26.41
CA GLN A 44 11.68 42.23 25.78
C GLN A 44 10.51 41.25 25.65
N ALA A 45 9.72 41.07 26.71
CA ALA A 45 8.52 40.24 26.68
C ALA A 45 7.50 40.71 25.62
N ARG A 46 7.32 42.03 25.48
CA ARG A 46 6.46 42.61 24.43
C ARG A 46 7.00 42.28 23.04
N ALA A 47 8.29 42.50 22.80
CA ALA A 47 8.92 42.20 21.51
C ALA A 47 8.82 40.71 21.14
N MET A 48 9.03 39.82 22.10
CA MET A 48 8.84 38.37 21.92
C MET A 48 7.38 38.04 21.59
N MET A 49 6.42 38.64 22.29
CA MET A 49 5.00 38.39 22.02
C MET A 49 4.55 38.93 20.66
N GLU A 50 5.05 40.09 20.24
CA GLU A 50 4.86 40.63 18.89
C GLU A 50 5.43 39.69 17.83
N GLU A 51 6.57 39.05 18.10
CA GLU A 51 7.15 38.05 17.22
C GLU A 51 6.28 36.80 17.09
N VAL A 52 5.75 36.27 18.20
CA VAL A 52 4.82 35.12 18.15
C VAL A 52 3.58 35.47 17.34
N VAL A 53 3.01 36.66 17.51
CA VAL A 53 1.87 37.14 16.72
C VAL A 53 2.20 37.16 15.22
N ARG A 54 3.34 37.76 14.84
CA ARG A 54 3.80 37.77 13.44
C ARG A 54 3.97 36.36 12.87
N ASN A 55 4.54 35.44 13.65
CA ASN A 55 4.75 34.05 13.23
C ASN A 55 3.42 33.32 12.98
N VAL A 56 2.42 33.53 13.84
CA VAL A 56 1.08 32.95 13.67
C VAL A 56 0.38 33.49 12.43
N ASP A 57 0.45 34.80 12.20
CA ASP A 57 -0.14 35.42 11.00
C ASP A 57 0.54 34.95 9.72
N GLU A 58 1.86 34.79 9.75
CA GLU A 58 2.62 34.27 8.63
C GLU A 58 2.28 32.81 8.32
N VAL A 59 2.14 31.95 9.34
CA VAL A 59 1.67 30.56 9.15
C VAL A 59 0.26 30.53 8.54
N ARG A 60 -0.67 31.37 9.05
CA ARG A 60 -2.02 31.48 8.47
C ARG A 60 -1.96 31.93 7.01
N ARG A 61 -1.18 32.96 6.70
CA ARG A 61 -1.00 33.48 5.34
C ARG A 61 -0.48 32.40 4.40
N ARG A 62 0.53 31.61 4.82
CA ARG A 62 1.05 30.49 4.02
C ARG A 62 -0.02 29.44 3.78
N LEU A 63 -0.79 29.06 4.80
CA LEU A 63 -1.88 28.09 4.67
C LEU A 63 -2.98 28.57 3.71
N GLU A 64 -3.31 29.85 3.71
CA GLU A 64 -4.27 30.44 2.75
C GLU A 64 -3.74 30.38 1.32
N ILE A 65 -2.46 30.70 1.10
CA ILE A 65 -1.80 30.58 -0.21
C ILE A 65 -1.84 29.13 -0.70
N ILE A 66 -1.49 28.17 0.17
CA ILE A 66 -1.53 26.73 -0.13
C ILE A 66 -2.95 26.30 -0.48
N LYS A 67 -3.94 26.74 0.30
CA LYS A 67 -5.36 26.42 0.05
C LYS A 67 -5.81 26.98 -1.30
N ASP A 68 -5.42 28.19 -1.65
CA ASP A 68 -5.75 28.78 -2.97
C ASP A 68 -5.12 27.97 -4.11
N VAL A 69 -3.85 27.57 -3.98
CA VAL A 69 -3.17 26.70 -4.95
C VAL A 69 -3.84 25.33 -5.07
N LEU A 70 -4.27 24.73 -3.96
CA LEU A 70 -4.92 23.41 -3.94
C LEU A 70 -6.37 23.43 -4.45
N THR A 71 -7.09 24.54 -4.23
CA THR A 71 -8.51 24.70 -4.60
C THR A 71 -8.70 25.34 -5.98
N SER A 72 -7.70 26.05 -6.50
CA SER A 72 -7.72 26.61 -7.85
C SER A 72 -7.84 25.49 -8.89
N LYS A 73 -9.09 25.24 -9.32
CA LYS A 73 -9.43 24.37 -10.47
C LYS A 73 -9.01 24.98 -11.82
N LYS A 74 -8.22 26.05 -11.82
CA LYS A 74 -7.76 26.65 -13.07
C LYS A 74 -6.76 25.69 -13.72
N LYS A 75 -7.09 25.22 -14.92
CA LYS A 75 -6.07 24.89 -15.94
C LYS A 75 -5.02 26.00 -15.92
N PRO A 76 -3.74 25.74 -16.25
CA PRO A 76 -2.73 26.79 -16.39
C PRO A 76 -3.18 27.77 -17.50
N SER A 77 -4.05 28.69 -17.14
CA SER A 77 -4.50 29.78 -17.98
C SER A 77 -3.39 30.78 -17.85
N THR A 78 -2.51 30.75 -18.84
CA THR A 78 -1.86 31.93 -19.42
C THR A 78 -2.45 33.23 -18.88
N VAL A 79 -1.94 33.68 -17.72
CA VAL A 79 -1.96 35.10 -17.42
C VAL A 79 -0.97 35.64 -18.44
N ALA A 80 -1.51 36.20 -19.51
CA ALA A 80 -0.75 36.80 -20.59
C ALA A 80 0.07 37.97 -20.03
N VAL A 81 1.21 37.65 -19.44
CA VAL A 81 2.34 38.55 -19.39
C VAL A 81 3.02 38.39 -20.74
N SER A 82 2.57 39.18 -21.71
CA SER A 82 3.29 39.42 -22.96
C SER A 82 4.58 40.16 -22.64
N VAL A 83 5.57 39.44 -22.11
CA VAL A 83 6.97 39.85 -22.11
C VAL A 83 7.72 38.77 -22.88
N ASN A 84 7.85 39.00 -24.18
CA ASN A 84 8.58 38.24 -25.19
C ASN A 84 9.44 37.05 -24.68
N SER A 85 8.83 35.88 -24.53
CA SER A 85 9.52 34.61 -24.19
C SER A 85 10.52 34.13 -25.25
N ARG A 86 10.60 34.78 -26.42
CA ARG A 86 11.46 34.35 -27.54
C ARG A 86 12.94 34.73 -27.40
N LYS A 87 13.32 35.57 -26.42
CA LYS A 87 14.73 35.93 -26.15
C LYS A 87 15.33 35.33 -24.86
N MET A 88 14.56 34.58 -24.08
CA MET A 88 15.01 34.10 -22.75
C MET A 88 15.47 32.63 -22.69
N LYS A 89 15.57 31.93 -23.83
CA LYS A 89 16.18 30.58 -23.86
C LYS A 89 17.69 30.56 -23.58
N ASN A 90 18.36 31.72 -23.59
CA ASN A 90 19.80 31.83 -23.37
C ASN A 90 20.20 32.27 -21.95
N LEU A 91 19.28 32.37 -21.00
CA LEU A 91 19.59 32.74 -19.60
C LEU A 91 19.57 31.53 -18.66
N ARG A 92 20.10 30.39 -19.11
CA ARG A 92 20.34 29.19 -18.26
C ARG A 92 21.68 29.20 -17.53
N MET A 93 22.44 30.29 -17.58
CA MET A 93 23.78 30.37 -16.99
C MET A 93 24.00 31.68 -16.24
N ILE A 94 23.33 31.82 -15.10
CA ILE A 94 23.95 32.41 -13.91
C ILE A 94 23.67 31.42 -12.78
N LYS A 95 24.51 30.38 -12.68
CA LYS A 95 24.64 29.61 -11.45
C LYS A 95 25.39 30.53 -10.46
N THR A 96 24.68 31.45 -9.83
CA THR A 96 25.09 31.89 -8.49
C THR A 96 25.21 30.60 -7.69
N GLN A 97 26.38 30.36 -7.08
CA GLN A 97 26.69 29.14 -6.33
C GLN A 97 25.44 28.69 -5.55
N ARG A 98 24.78 27.64 -6.03
CA ARG A 98 23.70 27.01 -5.27
C ARG A 98 24.43 26.35 -4.12
N ASP A 99 24.36 26.93 -2.93
CA ASP A 99 24.72 26.21 -1.72
C ASP A 99 24.05 24.84 -1.80
N GLU A 100 24.84 23.77 -1.80
CA GLU A 100 24.34 22.39 -1.82
C GLU A 100 23.45 22.09 -0.60
N ASN A 101 23.51 22.96 0.41
CA ASN A 101 22.71 22.98 1.63
C ASN A 101 21.47 23.91 1.58
N SER A 102 21.14 24.49 0.42
CA SER A 102 19.96 25.35 0.29
C SER A 102 18.66 24.53 0.42
N GLU A 103 17.67 25.08 1.14
CA GLU A 103 16.30 24.52 1.26
C GLU A 103 15.72 24.10 -0.11
N ALA A 104 16.04 24.83 -1.19
CA ALA A 104 15.61 24.50 -2.54
C ALA A 104 16.20 23.17 -3.05
N ALA A 105 17.47 22.89 -2.76
CA ALA A 105 18.11 21.63 -3.12
C ALA A 105 17.56 20.45 -2.29
N GLN A 106 17.17 20.70 -1.04
CA GLN A 106 16.50 19.69 -0.21
C GLN A 106 15.11 19.33 -0.76
N VAL A 107 14.28 20.33 -1.09
CA VAL A 107 12.95 20.09 -1.67
C VAL A 107 13.03 19.36 -3.01
N GLU A 108 14.01 19.69 -3.86
CA GLU A 108 14.23 18.98 -5.12
C GLU A 108 14.63 17.51 -4.91
N ARG A 109 15.54 17.21 -3.96
CA ARG A 109 15.89 15.82 -3.60
C ARG A 109 14.67 15.04 -3.11
N MET A 110 13.84 15.65 -2.26
CA MET A 110 12.62 15.01 -1.74
C MET A 110 11.56 14.79 -2.84
N SER A 111 11.45 15.70 -3.80
CA SER A 111 10.60 15.55 -5.00
C SER A 111 11.03 14.36 -5.86
N GLN A 112 12.34 14.16 -6.04
CA GLN A 112 12.87 13.00 -6.76
C GLN A 112 12.61 11.69 -6.02
N GLU A 113 12.72 11.69 -4.69
CA GLU A 113 12.40 10.52 -3.88
C GLU A 113 10.91 10.16 -3.97
N LEU A 114 10.00 11.15 -3.94
CA LEU A 114 8.57 10.94 -4.16
C LEU A 114 8.31 10.19 -5.49
N LYS A 115 8.97 10.62 -6.57
CA LYS A 115 8.87 9.97 -7.89
C LYS A 115 9.41 8.55 -7.89
N ARG A 116 10.52 8.29 -7.19
CA ARG A 116 11.07 6.92 -7.04
C ARG A 116 10.09 6.02 -6.32
N ILE A 117 9.48 6.50 -5.25
CA ILE A 117 8.48 5.77 -4.47
C ILE A 117 7.26 5.42 -5.34
N GLU A 118 6.75 6.39 -6.10
CA GLU A 118 5.62 6.15 -7.00
C GLU A 118 5.94 5.08 -8.05
N LEU A 119 7.09 5.19 -8.72
CA LEU A 119 7.52 4.20 -9.71
C LEU A 119 7.68 2.81 -9.09
N PHE A 120 8.28 2.73 -7.90
CA PHE A 120 8.42 1.49 -7.15
C PHE A 120 7.04 0.87 -6.86
N ALA A 121 6.11 1.64 -6.30
CA ALA A 121 4.77 1.17 -5.96
C ALA A 121 3.99 0.67 -7.18
N GLN A 122 4.08 1.38 -8.31
CA GLN A 122 3.47 0.97 -9.58
C GLN A 122 4.07 -0.35 -10.11
N LEU A 123 5.40 -0.46 -10.13
CA LEU A 123 6.09 -1.67 -10.57
C LEU A 123 5.81 -2.85 -9.65
N PHE A 124 5.86 -2.65 -8.34
CA PHE A 124 5.56 -3.66 -7.33
C PHE A 124 4.15 -4.20 -7.49
N THR A 125 3.15 -3.32 -7.59
CA THR A 125 1.75 -3.68 -7.80
C THR A 125 1.56 -4.50 -9.08
N LYS A 126 2.16 -4.04 -10.19
CA LYS A 126 2.11 -4.77 -11.46
C LYS A 126 2.71 -6.16 -11.33
N ASN A 127 3.89 -6.28 -10.75
CA ASN A 127 4.61 -7.55 -10.64
C ASN A 127 3.83 -8.58 -9.81
N ILE A 128 3.14 -8.15 -8.75
CA ILE A 128 2.34 -9.05 -7.91
C ILE A 128 1.10 -9.55 -8.65
N VAL A 129 0.39 -8.66 -9.36
CA VAL A 129 -0.76 -9.05 -10.19
C VAL A 129 -0.33 -10.00 -11.31
N ASP A 130 0.80 -9.71 -11.96
CA ASP A 130 1.33 -10.58 -13.00
C ASP A 130 1.77 -11.94 -12.43
N TRP A 131 2.35 -11.96 -11.22
CA TRP A 131 2.66 -13.21 -10.51
C TRP A 131 1.40 -14.02 -10.21
N ALA A 132 0.35 -13.42 -9.62
CA ALA A 132 -0.90 -14.11 -9.32
C ALA A 132 -1.54 -14.71 -10.58
N ARG A 133 -1.62 -13.91 -11.65
CA ARG A 133 -2.12 -14.36 -12.97
C ARG A 133 -1.26 -15.50 -13.54
N SER A 134 0.05 -15.47 -13.31
CA SER A 134 0.93 -16.55 -13.75
C SER A 134 0.65 -17.86 -13.02
N MET A 135 0.26 -17.82 -11.73
CA MET A 135 -0.15 -19.02 -10.99
C MET A 135 -1.44 -19.61 -11.56
N SER A 136 -2.45 -18.76 -11.80
CA SER A 136 -3.70 -19.16 -12.49
C SER A 136 -3.40 -19.81 -13.85
N LYS A 137 -2.45 -19.25 -14.61
CA LYS A 137 -2.02 -19.81 -15.90
C LYS A 137 -1.32 -21.15 -15.76
N VAL A 138 -0.46 -21.33 -14.76
CA VAL A 138 0.22 -22.62 -14.50
C VAL A 138 -0.81 -23.70 -14.17
N VAL A 139 -1.76 -23.42 -13.28
CA VAL A 139 -2.83 -24.37 -12.93
C VAL A 139 -3.72 -24.67 -14.13
N GLY A 140 -4.09 -23.66 -14.92
CA GLY A 140 -4.85 -23.86 -16.17
C GLY A 140 -4.09 -24.69 -17.21
N SER A 141 -2.77 -24.50 -17.32
CA SER A 141 -1.92 -25.26 -18.24
C SER A 141 -1.77 -26.70 -17.76
N LEU A 142 -1.61 -26.92 -16.46
CA LEU A 142 -1.60 -28.26 -15.84
C LEU A 142 -2.90 -29.01 -16.12
N ARG A 143 -4.05 -28.35 -15.94
CA ARG A 143 -5.36 -28.90 -16.28
C ARG A 143 -5.45 -29.32 -17.75
N ALA A 144 -5.11 -28.40 -18.66
CA ALA A 144 -5.18 -28.67 -20.10
C ALA A 144 -4.25 -29.82 -20.51
N TRP A 145 -3.03 -29.85 -19.97
CA TRP A 145 -2.09 -30.94 -20.16
C TRP A 145 -2.66 -32.26 -19.66
N SER A 146 -3.23 -32.28 -18.45
CA SER A 146 -3.75 -33.50 -17.82
C SER A 146 -4.90 -34.10 -18.62
N ILE A 147 -5.85 -33.28 -19.10
CA ILE A 147 -6.95 -33.74 -19.95
C ILE A 147 -6.43 -34.34 -21.26
N ASN A 148 -5.45 -33.70 -21.90
CA ASN A 148 -4.87 -34.22 -23.14
C ASN A 148 -4.05 -35.49 -22.89
N PHE A 149 -3.34 -35.56 -21.77
CA PHE A 149 -2.61 -36.74 -21.35
C PHE A 149 -3.55 -37.93 -21.13
N GLY A 150 -4.67 -37.73 -20.41
CA GLY A 150 -5.69 -38.77 -20.21
C GLY A 150 -6.24 -39.32 -21.53
N LYS A 151 -6.47 -38.45 -22.52
CA LYS A 151 -6.89 -38.88 -23.88
C LYS A 151 -5.84 -39.73 -24.59
N VAL A 152 -4.56 -39.38 -24.46
CA VAL A 152 -3.45 -40.13 -25.09
C VAL A 152 -3.27 -41.50 -24.45
N VAL A 153 -3.42 -41.58 -23.13
CA VAL A 153 -3.33 -42.84 -22.37
C VAL A 153 -4.57 -43.72 -22.57
N GLY A 154 -5.63 -43.19 -23.18
CA GLY A 154 -6.87 -43.94 -23.45
C GLY A 154 -7.78 -44.05 -22.22
N ILE A 155 -7.68 -43.12 -21.27
CA ILE A 155 -8.59 -43.03 -20.13
C ILE A 155 -9.90 -42.39 -20.64
N TYR A 156 -10.82 -43.22 -21.11
CA TYR A 156 -12.17 -42.83 -21.52
C TYR A 156 -13.16 -42.96 -20.35
N PRO A 157 -14.32 -42.29 -20.40
CA PRO A 157 -15.32 -42.32 -19.33
C PRO A 157 -15.82 -43.73 -18.96
N GLU A 158 -15.67 -44.72 -19.84
CA GLU A 158 -16.18 -46.08 -19.65
C GLU A 158 -15.23 -47.01 -18.87
N GLN A 159 -13.92 -46.68 -18.80
CA GLN A 159 -12.88 -47.47 -18.10
C GLN A 159 -12.16 -46.65 -17.02
N GLY A 160 -12.66 -45.46 -16.71
CA GLY A 160 -11.99 -44.37 -15.98
C GLY A 160 -11.11 -44.77 -14.80
N SER A 161 -10.06 -43.97 -14.57
CA SER A 161 -9.15 -44.15 -13.45
C SER A 161 -9.58 -43.26 -12.28
N GLU A 162 -9.99 -43.87 -11.17
CA GLU A 162 -10.36 -43.16 -9.93
C GLU A 162 -9.24 -42.24 -9.44
N ALA A 163 -7.98 -42.68 -9.55
CA ALA A 163 -6.81 -41.88 -9.20
C ALA A 163 -6.63 -40.64 -10.10
N PHE A 164 -6.89 -40.79 -11.40
CA PHE A 164 -6.82 -39.69 -12.36
C PHE A 164 -7.96 -38.69 -12.16
N ASP A 165 -9.16 -39.18 -11.86
CA ASP A 165 -10.33 -38.33 -11.55
C ASP A 165 -10.14 -37.57 -10.23
N ALA A 166 -9.55 -38.21 -9.22
CA ALA A 166 -9.16 -37.56 -7.97
C ALA A 166 -8.11 -36.45 -8.21
N PHE A 167 -7.11 -36.71 -9.05
CA PHE A 167 -6.13 -35.71 -9.46
C PHE A 167 -6.80 -34.52 -10.17
N LEU A 168 -7.65 -34.77 -11.16
CA LEU A 168 -8.36 -33.71 -11.88
C LEU A 168 -9.27 -32.90 -10.95
N THR A 169 -9.93 -33.56 -9.99
CA THR A 169 -10.75 -32.91 -8.96
C THR A 169 -9.91 -31.92 -8.14
N VAL A 170 -8.69 -32.27 -7.75
CA VAL A 170 -7.79 -31.36 -7.04
C VAL A 170 -7.40 -30.18 -7.91
N VAL A 171 -7.05 -30.40 -9.18
CA VAL A 171 -6.64 -29.31 -10.09
C VAL A 171 -7.81 -28.36 -10.39
N GLU A 172 -9.00 -28.89 -10.68
CA GLU A 172 -10.17 -28.10 -11.08
C GLU A 172 -10.93 -27.49 -9.91
N GLN A 173 -11.26 -28.30 -8.90
CA GLN A 173 -12.15 -27.89 -7.81
C GLN A 173 -11.39 -27.33 -6.61
N LYS A 174 -10.11 -27.65 -6.44
CA LYS A 174 -9.30 -27.11 -5.34
C LYS A 174 -8.32 -26.03 -5.84
N LEU A 175 -7.38 -26.34 -6.73
CA LEU A 175 -6.31 -25.39 -7.06
C LEU A 175 -6.78 -24.17 -7.87
N MET A 176 -7.78 -24.33 -8.74
CA MET A 176 -8.31 -23.21 -9.52
C MET A 176 -8.98 -22.14 -8.63
N PRO A 177 -9.89 -22.49 -7.69
CA PRO A 177 -10.41 -21.51 -6.72
C PRO A 177 -9.34 -20.80 -5.89
N LEU A 178 -8.29 -21.51 -5.44
CA LEU A 178 -7.20 -20.87 -4.70
C LEU A 178 -6.52 -19.74 -5.48
N CYS A 179 -6.35 -19.92 -6.79
CA CYS A 179 -5.73 -18.90 -7.61
C CYS A 179 -6.63 -17.67 -7.75
N VAL A 180 -7.95 -17.87 -7.82
CA VAL A 180 -8.95 -16.79 -7.81
C VAL A 180 -8.95 -16.06 -6.47
N ASP A 181 -8.96 -16.80 -5.36
CA ASP A 181 -8.91 -16.26 -4.02
C ASP A 181 -7.61 -15.46 -3.78
N LEU A 182 -6.48 -15.97 -4.28
CA LEU A 182 -5.19 -15.27 -4.25
C LEU A 182 -5.26 -13.92 -4.97
N GLU A 183 -5.84 -13.88 -6.18
CA GLU A 183 -6.02 -12.64 -6.93
C GLU A 183 -6.91 -11.64 -6.16
N ALA A 184 -7.99 -12.11 -5.53
CA ALA A 184 -8.88 -11.28 -4.71
C ALA A 184 -8.16 -10.71 -3.47
N ILE A 185 -7.45 -11.57 -2.72
CA ILE A 185 -6.70 -11.18 -1.52
C ILE A 185 -5.63 -10.12 -1.85
N ILE A 186 -4.91 -10.30 -2.97
CA ILE A 186 -3.93 -9.33 -3.45
C ILE A 186 -4.60 -7.99 -3.78
N HIS A 187 -5.74 -8.04 -4.48
CA HIS A 187 -6.50 -6.84 -4.86
C HIS A 187 -6.98 -6.04 -3.64
N GLU A 188 -7.50 -6.73 -2.63
CA GLU A 188 -8.05 -6.10 -1.43
C GLU A 188 -6.94 -5.64 -0.47
N ARG A 189 -6.04 -6.55 -0.08
CA ARG A 189 -5.10 -6.32 1.04
C ARG A 189 -3.80 -5.64 0.65
N VAL A 190 -3.40 -5.67 -0.63
CA VAL A 190 -2.13 -5.08 -1.08
C VAL A 190 -2.40 -3.90 -1.99
N LEU A 191 -3.19 -4.09 -3.04
CA LEU A 191 -3.47 -3.04 -4.02
C LEU A 191 -4.29 -1.90 -3.43
N GLY A 192 -5.34 -2.19 -2.64
CA GLY A 192 -6.16 -1.18 -1.98
C GLY A 192 -5.32 -0.22 -1.13
N GLU A 193 -4.44 -0.78 -0.29
CA GLU A 193 -3.52 -0.04 0.58
C GLU A 193 -2.54 0.82 -0.21
N ILE A 194 -1.89 0.25 -1.23
CA ILE A 194 -0.92 1.00 -2.04
C ILE A 194 -1.61 2.13 -2.82
N VAL A 195 -2.81 1.88 -3.36
CA VAL A 195 -3.59 2.92 -4.05
C VAL A 195 -3.96 4.04 -3.08
N HIS A 196 -4.35 3.71 -1.85
CA HIS A 196 -4.65 4.70 -0.83
C HIS A 196 -3.40 5.55 -0.50
N LEU A 197 -2.24 4.92 -0.29
CA LEU A 197 -0.98 5.60 -0.05
C LEU A 197 -0.58 6.50 -1.22
N LEU A 198 -0.67 6.03 -2.47
CA LEU A 198 -0.39 6.83 -3.66
C LEU A 198 -1.34 8.02 -3.81
N LYS A 199 -2.61 7.89 -3.39
CA LYS A 199 -3.56 9.00 -3.39
C LYS A 199 -3.11 10.15 -2.49
N THR A 200 -2.45 9.86 -1.37
CA THR A 200 -1.91 10.89 -0.46
C THR A 200 -0.82 11.74 -1.13
N MET A 201 -0.11 11.20 -2.12
CA MET A 201 0.94 11.92 -2.86
C MET A 201 0.39 13.00 -3.81
N THR A 202 -0.91 12.97 -4.13
CA THR A 202 -1.52 13.90 -5.10
C THR A 202 -1.45 15.37 -4.67
N GLN A 203 -1.57 15.67 -3.38
CA GLN A 203 -1.50 17.04 -2.87
C GLN A 203 -0.05 17.56 -2.88
N PRO A 204 0.95 16.84 -2.32
CA PRO A 204 2.36 17.19 -2.48
C PRO A 204 2.77 17.43 -3.94
N TYR A 205 2.31 16.60 -4.87
CA TYR A 205 2.62 16.80 -6.29
C TYR A 205 2.05 18.09 -6.89
N LYS A 206 0.83 18.49 -6.50
CA LYS A 206 0.25 19.77 -6.94
C LYS A 206 1.06 20.96 -6.42
N LEU A 207 1.48 20.89 -5.15
CA LEU A 207 2.31 21.93 -4.54
C LEU A 207 3.68 22.00 -5.20
N LEU A 208 4.32 20.85 -5.46
CA LEU A 208 5.59 20.78 -6.20
C LEU A 208 5.46 21.33 -7.62
N ALA A 209 4.39 20.97 -8.35
CA ALA A 209 4.16 21.50 -9.70
C ALA A 209 3.99 23.02 -9.69
N SER A 210 3.18 23.55 -8.78
CA SER A 210 3.00 25.01 -8.62
C SER A 210 4.31 25.70 -8.22
N MET A 211 5.11 25.11 -7.31
CA MET A 211 6.42 25.63 -6.94
C MET A 211 7.36 25.72 -8.16
N THR A 212 7.44 24.68 -8.98
CA THR A 212 8.28 24.67 -10.19
C THR A 212 7.82 25.67 -11.25
N GLU A 213 6.53 25.98 -11.31
CA GLU A 213 5.98 27.01 -12.20
C GLU A 213 6.36 28.43 -11.75
N GLN A 214 6.40 28.67 -10.44
CA GLN A 214 6.71 29.99 -9.85
C GLN A 214 8.22 30.26 -9.72
N GLU A 215 9.06 29.22 -9.77
CA GLU A 215 10.52 29.29 -9.64
C GLU A 215 11.20 30.28 -10.62
N PRO A 216 10.89 30.31 -11.94
CA PRO A 216 11.54 31.22 -12.88
C PRO A 216 11.25 32.70 -12.59
N PHE A 217 10.06 33.01 -12.07
CA PHE A 217 9.67 34.39 -11.73
C PHE A 217 10.43 34.89 -10.50
N HIS A 218 10.68 34.01 -9.53
CA HIS A 218 11.49 34.32 -8.36
C HIS A 218 12.95 34.62 -8.73
N TYR A 219 13.58 33.77 -9.55
CA TYR A 219 14.94 34.03 -10.04
C TYR A 219 15.00 35.26 -10.95
N HIS A 220 13.96 35.53 -11.74
CA HIS A 220 13.90 36.74 -12.54
C HIS A 220 13.93 38.00 -11.66
N LEU A 221 13.17 38.01 -10.57
CA LEU A 221 13.19 39.11 -9.59
C LEU A 221 14.56 39.29 -8.95
N LEU A 222 15.24 38.19 -8.57
CA LEU A 222 16.61 38.22 -8.04
C LEU A 222 17.64 38.74 -9.06
N SER A 223 17.40 38.53 -10.36
CA SER A 223 18.27 39.00 -11.44
C SER A 223 17.97 40.44 -11.90
N MET A 224 16.88 41.05 -11.43
CA MET A 224 16.54 42.44 -11.76
C MET A 224 17.30 43.39 -10.82
N ASN A 225 18.06 44.32 -11.39
CA ASN A 225 18.65 45.43 -10.63
C ASN A 225 17.54 46.37 -10.17
N VAL A 226 17.11 46.23 -8.90
CA VAL A 226 16.12 47.10 -8.28
C VAL A 226 16.71 48.51 -8.19
N SER A 227 16.12 49.44 -8.93
CA SER A 227 16.47 50.87 -8.93
C SER A 227 15.20 51.69 -8.71
N ALA A 228 15.32 52.89 -8.14
CA ALA A 228 14.19 53.77 -7.82
C ALA A 228 13.27 54.11 -9.02
N LYS A 229 13.73 53.87 -10.27
CA LYS A 229 12.94 54.04 -11.51
C LYS A 229 12.36 52.73 -12.08
N ASN A 230 12.75 51.57 -11.57
CA ASN A 230 12.28 50.23 -12.00
C ASN A 230 11.80 49.44 -10.78
N GLN A 231 10.64 49.82 -10.25
CA GLN A 231 9.97 49.01 -9.22
C GLN A 231 9.53 47.67 -9.81
N PRO A 232 9.77 46.55 -9.10
CA PRO A 232 9.32 45.24 -9.57
C PRO A 232 7.78 45.23 -9.65
N PRO A 233 7.20 44.71 -10.74
CA PRO A 233 5.76 44.64 -10.89
C PRO A 233 5.15 43.78 -9.77
N GLN A 234 4.01 44.22 -9.23
CA GLN A 234 3.35 43.56 -8.08
C GLN A 234 3.04 42.08 -8.33
N THR A 235 2.84 41.69 -9.59
CA THR A 235 2.64 40.30 -10.01
C THR A 235 3.88 39.43 -9.81
N LEU A 236 5.09 39.96 -10.05
CA LEU A 236 6.34 39.24 -9.79
C LEU A 236 6.64 39.12 -8.29
N LEU A 237 6.29 40.15 -7.50
CA LEU A 237 6.37 40.10 -6.04
C LEU A 237 5.39 39.04 -5.46
N ALA A 238 4.17 38.98 -5.97
CA ALA A 238 3.19 37.97 -5.60
C ALA A 238 3.64 36.55 -5.97
N ALA A 239 4.22 36.35 -7.16
CA ALA A 239 4.78 35.07 -7.59
C ALA A 239 5.96 34.62 -6.71
N SER A 240 6.87 35.54 -6.39
CA SER A 240 8.02 35.30 -5.51
C SER A 240 7.61 34.94 -4.08
N THR A 241 6.66 35.67 -3.50
CA THR A 241 6.14 35.36 -2.16
C THR A 241 5.41 34.02 -2.10
N THR A 242 4.65 33.68 -3.16
CA THR A 242 4.00 32.37 -3.30
C THR A 242 5.04 31.24 -3.38
N TYR A 243 6.10 31.42 -4.18
CA TYR A 243 7.20 30.45 -4.29
C TYR A 243 7.88 30.20 -2.94
N LEU A 244 8.23 31.26 -2.20
CA LEU A 244 8.86 31.15 -0.89
C LEU A 244 7.94 30.45 0.14
N ALA A 245 6.65 30.79 0.15
CA ALA A 245 5.66 30.16 1.02
C ALA A 245 5.52 28.65 0.74
N LEU A 246 5.39 28.26 -0.55
CA LEU A 246 5.31 26.86 -0.96
C LEU A 246 6.59 26.09 -0.62
N ARG A 247 7.76 26.67 -0.88
CA ARG A 247 9.05 26.04 -0.59
C ARG A 247 9.23 25.81 0.90
N ALA A 248 8.93 26.81 1.73
CA ALA A 248 9.04 26.70 3.18
C ALA A 248 8.11 25.61 3.74
N GLN A 249 6.88 25.51 3.23
CA GLN A 249 5.96 24.44 3.65
C GLN A 249 6.45 23.06 3.23
N LEU A 250 6.85 22.90 1.97
CA LEU A 250 7.36 21.63 1.46
C LEU A 250 8.64 21.20 2.20
N ALA A 251 9.51 22.14 2.56
CA ALA A 251 10.71 21.88 3.36
C ALA A 251 10.38 21.43 4.79
N ALA A 252 9.28 21.88 5.37
CA ALA A 252 8.85 21.48 6.71
C ALA A 252 8.10 20.14 6.72
N GLU A 253 7.20 19.90 5.75
CA GLU A 253 6.30 18.74 5.77
C GLU A 253 6.86 17.49 5.07
N LEU A 254 7.57 17.64 3.95
CA LEU A 254 8.11 16.49 3.20
C LEU A 254 9.05 15.59 4.02
N PRO A 255 9.93 16.13 4.89
CA PRO A 255 10.80 15.29 5.74
C PRO A 255 10.04 14.42 6.74
N ILE A 256 8.82 14.81 7.12
CA ILE A 256 7.95 14.05 8.04
C ILE A 256 7.10 13.05 7.23
N TYR A 257 6.57 13.51 6.10
CA TYR A 257 5.72 12.71 5.23
C TYR A 257 6.47 11.53 4.58
N LEU A 258 7.69 11.74 4.09
CA LEU A 258 8.47 10.71 3.39
C LEU A 258 8.74 9.46 4.25
N PRO A 259 9.25 9.56 5.49
CA PRO A 259 9.44 8.41 6.37
C PRO A 259 8.14 7.66 6.68
N LEU A 260 7.03 8.39 6.86
CA LEU A 260 5.72 7.78 7.10
C LEU A 260 5.24 7.01 5.86
N LEU A 261 5.42 7.59 4.67
CA LEU A 261 5.09 6.94 3.41
C LEU A 261 5.95 5.68 3.18
N HIS A 262 7.26 5.76 3.43
CA HIS A 262 8.15 4.59 3.38
C HIS A 262 7.72 3.50 4.37
N ARG A 263 7.34 3.88 5.59
CA ARG A 263 6.86 2.93 6.60
C ARG A 263 5.56 2.28 6.17
N GLY A 264 4.60 3.05 5.66
CA GLY A 264 3.34 2.53 5.11
C GLY A 264 3.58 1.52 3.99
N LEU A 265 4.41 1.88 3.01
CA LEU A 265 4.78 0.98 1.91
C LEU A 265 5.53 -0.26 2.38
N SER A 266 6.42 -0.12 3.36
CA SER A 266 7.14 -1.26 3.93
C SER A 266 6.19 -2.27 4.57
N ILE A 267 5.14 -1.79 5.24
CA ILE A 267 4.09 -2.65 5.80
C ILE A 267 3.31 -3.33 4.66
N SER A 268 2.91 -2.60 3.62
CA SER A 268 2.23 -3.18 2.45
C SER A 268 3.08 -4.26 1.76
N VAL A 269 4.39 -4.05 1.67
CA VAL A 269 5.33 -5.02 1.09
C VAL A 269 5.45 -6.27 1.95
N ARG A 270 5.46 -6.14 3.28
CA ARG A 270 5.56 -7.28 4.21
C ARG A 270 4.34 -8.20 4.20
N ARG A 271 3.16 -7.69 3.85
CA ARG A 271 1.95 -8.51 3.69
C ARG A 271 2.05 -9.53 2.55
N LEU A 272 2.89 -9.28 1.54
CA LEU A 272 3.03 -10.18 0.40
C LEU A 272 3.64 -11.55 0.80
N PRO A 273 4.77 -11.62 1.53
CA PRO A 273 5.28 -12.88 2.07
C PRO A 273 4.26 -13.71 2.85
N ASP A 274 3.40 -13.07 3.65
CA ASP A 274 2.38 -13.77 4.42
C ASP A 274 1.34 -14.42 3.49
N ILE A 275 0.87 -13.66 2.49
CA ILE A 275 -0.05 -14.17 1.45
C ILE A 275 0.60 -15.32 0.67
N GLN A 276 1.87 -15.17 0.28
CA GLN A 276 2.60 -16.22 -0.44
C GLN A 276 2.76 -17.48 0.41
N THR A 277 3.07 -17.33 1.70
CA THR A 277 3.24 -18.46 2.62
C THR A 277 1.94 -19.21 2.81
N LEU A 278 0.82 -18.50 3.01
CA LEU A 278 -0.50 -19.10 3.11
C LEU A 278 -0.89 -19.83 1.82
N PHE A 279 -0.70 -19.19 0.66
CA PHE A 279 -0.99 -19.79 -0.63
C PHE A 279 -0.22 -21.10 -0.85
N TRP A 280 1.10 -21.10 -0.64
CA TRP A 280 1.92 -22.30 -0.83
C TRP A 280 1.64 -23.38 0.21
N LYS A 281 1.28 -22.99 1.44
CA LYS A 281 0.82 -23.93 2.47
C LYS A 281 -0.47 -24.61 2.03
N ASP A 282 -1.45 -23.87 1.52
CA ASP A 282 -2.72 -24.43 1.06
C ASP A 282 -2.57 -25.30 -0.18
N VAL A 283 -1.71 -24.89 -1.12
CA VAL A 283 -1.33 -25.71 -2.28
C VAL A 283 -0.69 -27.02 -1.82
N LYS A 284 0.27 -26.96 -0.88
CA LYS A 284 0.92 -28.15 -0.30
C LYS A 284 -0.10 -29.05 0.38
N ASN A 285 -1.02 -28.49 1.16
CA ASN A 285 -2.05 -29.27 1.87
C ASN A 285 -2.97 -30.01 0.89
N ARG A 286 -3.43 -29.35 -0.18
CA ARG A 286 -4.30 -29.95 -1.19
C ARG A 286 -3.61 -31.06 -1.99
N TRP A 287 -2.33 -30.88 -2.31
CA TRP A 287 -1.53 -31.95 -2.91
C TRP A 287 -1.24 -33.07 -1.91
N GLY A 288 -1.01 -32.76 -0.64
CA GLY A 288 -0.80 -33.72 0.43
C GLY A 288 -2.04 -34.58 0.71
N GLU A 289 -3.24 -34.00 0.69
CA GLU A 289 -4.50 -34.76 0.77
C GLU A 289 -4.63 -35.76 -0.36
N LEU A 290 -4.30 -35.36 -1.59
CA LEU A 290 -4.28 -36.29 -2.73
C LEU A 290 -3.24 -37.39 -2.53
N TRP A 291 -2.05 -37.01 -2.08
CA TRP A 291 -0.95 -37.94 -1.81
C TRP A 291 -1.35 -39.00 -0.80
N GLU A 292 -1.98 -38.61 0.31
CA GLU A 292 -2.48 -39.56 1.32
C GLU A 292 -3.64 -40.41 0.80
N THR A 293 -4.50 -39.85 -0.04
CA THR A 293 -5.63 -40.61 -0.62
C THR A 293 -5.17 -41.66 -1.62
N LEU A 294 -4.08 -41.41 -2.34
CA LEU A 294 -3.49 -42.34 -3.31
C LEU A 294 -2.49 -43.33 -2.69
N ARG A 295 -2.28 -43.26 -1.37
CA ARG A 295 -1.35 -44.11 -0.63
C ARG A 295 -1.74 -45.57 -0.73
N VAL A 296 -0.74 -46.43 -0.89
CA VAL A 296 -0.91 -47.89 -0.87
C VAL A 296 -0.59 -48.46 0.51
N ASP A 297 -1.30 -49.52 0.92
CA ASP A 297 -1.09 -50.19 2.19
C ASP A 297 0.39 -50.60 2.39
N GLY A 298 1.01 -50.06 3.45
CA GLY A 298 2.41 -50.32 3.81
C GLY A 298 3.41 -49.23 3.45
N GLU A 299 3.03 -48.21 2.68
CA GLU A 299 3.89 -47.04 2.40
C GLU A 299 3.98 -46.12 3.63
N LEU A 300 5.15 -45.58 3.94
CA LEU A 300 5.34 -44.68 5.09
C LEU A 300 5.18 -43.19 4.73
N ASN A 301 5.00 -42.87 3.44
CA ASN A 301 4.96 -41.50 2.91
C ASN A 301 6.16 -40.65 3.36
N ALA A 302 7.37 -41.24 3.41
CA ALA A 302 8.60 -40.56 3.80
C ALA A 302 9.19 -39.68 2.67
N GLY A 303 8.34 -39.12 1.81
CA GLY A 303 8.69 -38.22 0.72
C GLY A 303 8.50 -38.80 -0.67
N HIS A 304 8.71 -37.95 -1.69
CA HIS A 304 8.38 -38.30 -3.07
C HIS A 304 9.23 -39.44 -3.66
N GLU A 305 10.45 -39.61 -3.17
CA GLU A 305 11.38 -40.64 -3.66
C GLU A 305 10.90 -42.06 -3.30
N GLU A 306 10.35 -42.25 -2.10
CA GLU A 306 9.80 -43.53 -1.66
C GLU A 306 8.59 -43.91 -2.52
N THR A 307 7.62 -43.00 -2.69
CA THR A 307 6.44 -43.26 -3.52
C THR A 307 6.79 -43.55 -4.98
N VAL A 308 7.77 -42.86 -5.56
CA VAL A 308 8.26 -43.18 -6.92
C VAL A 308 8.90 -44.58 -6.96
N THR A 309 9.64 -44.96 -5.92
CA THR A 309 10.31 -46.26 -5.83
C THR A 309 9.30 -47.40 -5.68
N VAL A 310 8.31 -47.24 -4.82
CA VAL A 310 7.22 -48.22 -4.63
C VAL A 310 6.40 -48.34 -5.92
N TRP A 311 6.06 -47.22 -6.55
CA TRP A 311 5.37 -47.24 -7.85
C TRP A 311 6.17 -47.97 -8.93
N ARG A 312 7.47 -47.69 -9.07
CA ARG A 312 8.34 -48.40 -10.03
C ARG A 312 8.44 -49.89 -9.73
N SER A 313 8.55 -50.26 -8.46
CA SER A 313 8.63 -51.66 -8.05
C SER A 313 7.38 -52.44 -8.45
N ARG A 314 6.20 -51.81 -8.36
CA ARG A 314 4.91 -52.40 -8.75
C ARG A 314 4.82 -52.72 -10.24
N TRP A 315 5.45 -51.91 -11.07
CA TRP A 315 5.39 -52.03 -12.54
C TRP A 315 6.69 -52.55 -13.15
N MET A 316 7.61 -53.08 -12.32
CA MET A 316 8.92 -53.56 -12.75
C MET A 316 8.80 -54.62 -13.85
N ASP A 317 7.88 -55.58 -13.71
CA ASP A 317 7.65 -56.64 -14.69
C ASP A 317 7.16 -56.06 -16.04
N VAL A 318 6.33 -55.02 -16.00
CA VAL A 318 5.84 -54.34 -17.21
C VAL A 318 6.95 -53.53 -17.86
N ASP A 319 7.79 -52.87 -17.07
CA ASP A 319 8.98 -52.17 -17.55
C ASP A 319 9.98 -53.15 -18.18
N GLU A 320 10.17 -54.34 -17.63
CA GLU A 320 11.02 -55.39 -18.20
C GLU A 320 10.48 -55.86 -19.57
N VAL A 321 9.17 -56.09 -19.66
CA VAL A 321 8.51 -56.44 -20.93
C VAL A 321 8.62 -55.31 -21.95
N LEU A 322 8.40 -54.05 -21.56
CA LEU A 322 8.55 -52.89 -22.44
C LEU A 322 10.00 -52.68 -22.90
N ALA A 323 10.98 -52.91 -22.03
CA ALA A 323 12.39 -52.85 -22.37
C ALA A 323 12.82 -53.96 -23.34
N SER A 324 12.15 -55.12 -23.28
CA SER A 324 12.39 -56.23 -24.20
C SER A 324 11.89 -55.96 -25.64
N LEU A 325 11.00 -54.98 -25.85
CA LEU A 325 10.50 -54.62 -27.17
C LEU A 325 11.61 -54.02 -28.05
N ASN A 326 11.79 -54.57 -29.26
CA ASN A 326 12.79 -54.11 -30.22
C ASN A 326 12.69 -52.62 -30.60
N ILE A 327 11.51 -52.00 -30.45
CA ILE A 327 11.29 -50.57 -30.72
C ILE A 327 12.01 -49.69 -29.69
N ASN A 328 12.21 -50.20 -28.47
CA ASN A 328 12.87 -49.49 -27.36
C ASN A 328 14.35 -49.84 -27.25
N GLN A 329 14.83 -50.86 -27.97
CA GLN A 329 16.23 -51.21 -28.03
C GLN A 329 16.95 -50.28 -29.02
N SER A 330 18.00 -49.59 -28.55
CA SER A 330 18.84 -48.72 -29.41
C SER A 330 19.71 -49.49 -30.42
N ARG A 331 19.30 -50.69 -30.84
CA ARG A 331 20.00 -51.48 -31.87
C ARG A 331 19.76 -50.83 -33.22
N LYS A 332 20.87 -50.32 -33.77
CA LYS A 332 21.01 -49.69 -35.09
C LYS A 332 20.15 -50.40 -36.16
N ILE A 333 19.13 -49.70 -36.65
CA ILE A 333 18.23 -50.14 -37.75
C ILE A 333 18.95 -50.07 -39.12
N TYR A 334 20.26 -50.34 -39.17
CA TYR A 334 21.00 -50.71 -40.39
C TYR A 334 22.47 -51.01 -40.03
N GLN A 335 22.96 -52.17 -40.41
CA GLN A 335 24.40 -52.43 -40.61
C GLN A 335 24.55 -52.78 -42.08
N GLU A 336 25.19 -51.88 -42.83
CA GLU A 336 25.56 -52.12 -44.23
C GLU A 336 26.53 -53.32 -44.28
N PRO A 337 26.32 -54.31 -45.17
CA PRO A 337 27.19 -55.48 -45.21
C PRO A 337 28.56 -55.07 -45.75
N GLU A 338 29.62 -55.28 -44.95
CA GLU A 338 30.98 -54.99 -45.41
C GLU A 338 31.35 -55.82 -46.65
N PRO A 339 32.02 -55.23 -47.65
CA PRO A 339 32.45 -55.97 -48.82
C PRO A 339 33.52 -56.98 -48.41
N ALA A 340 33.30 -58.25 -48.76
CA ALA A 340 34.22 -59.35 -48.52
C ALA A 340 35.62 -59.00 -49.05
N ARG A 341 36.61 -58.99 -48.15
CA ARG A 341 38.03 -58.90 -48.51
C ARG A 341 38.45 -60.18 -49.24
N SER A 342 38.66 -60.09 -50.55
CA SER A 342 39.42 -61.10 -51.29
C SER A 342 40.92 -60.80 -51.23
N SER A 343 41.66 -61.74 -50.65
CA SER A 343 43.11 -61.80 -50.63
C SER A 343 43.71 -62.09 -52.01
N GLY A 344 44.63 -61.23 -52.46
CA GLY A 344 45.80 -61.53 -53.30
C GLY A 344 45.58 -61.93 -54.77
N THR A 345 46.13 -61.17 -55.72
CA THR A 345 47.25 -61.53 -56.62
C THR A 345 47.58 -60.32 -57.54
N SER A 346 48.86 -60.18 -57.87
CA SER A 346 49.58 -59.11 -58.60
C SER A 346 48.97 -58.59 -59.92
N VAL A 347 49.29 -57.33 -60.29
CA VAL A 347 50.05 -56.92 -61.51
C VAL A 347 50.11 -55.36 -61.66
N HIS A 348 51.35 -54.84 -61.65
CA HIS A 348 51.97 -53.66 -62.30
C HIS A 348 51.46 -52.18 -62.19
N PRO A 349 52.38 -51.20 -62.35
CA PRO A 349 52.20 -49.78 -62.02
C PRO A 349 51.91 -48.87 -63.23
N ASN A 350 51.65 -47.58 -62.93
CA ASN A 350 51.45 -46.41 -63.79
C ASN A 350 50.02 -46.11 -64.26
N LEU A 351 49.42 -45.06 -63.69
CA LEU A 351 49.00 -43.90 -64.48
C LEU A 351 48.77 -42.67 -63.59
N ALA A 352 49.49 -41.63 -63.95
CA ALA A 352 49.40 -40.27 -63.43
C ALA A 352 48.26 -39.49 -64.10
N ASN A 353 47.96 -38.32 -63.52
CA ASN A 353 47.26 -37.15 -64.06
C ASN A 353 45.72 -37.13 -63.99
N MET A 354 45.17 -36.27 -63.13
CA MET A 354 44.69 -34.94 -63.56
C MET A 354 44.33 -34.05 -62.35
N GLU A 355 44.52 -32.75 -62.57
CA GLU A 355 44.62 -31.63 -61.62
C GLU A 355 43.28 -31.11 -61.03
N TYR A 356 43.36 -30.60 -59.78
CA TYR A 356 42.86 -29.35 -59.13
C TYR A 356 41.82 -28.42 -59.85
N PRO A 357 41.12 -27.46 -59.18
CA PRO A 357 41.28 -26.93 -57.80
C PRO A 357 39.99 -26.59 -56.97
N PHE A 358 40.19 -26.35 -55.67
CA PHE A 358 39.37 -25.52 -54.73
C PHE A 358 39.33 -24.03 -55.18
N PRO A 359 38.46 -23.08 -54.69
CA PRO A 359 38.24 -22.80 -53.27
C PRO A 359 36.92 -22.09 -52.83
N GLN A 360 36.80 -21.93 -51.50
CA GLN A 360 35.88 -21.04 -50.76
C GLN A 360 36.16 -19.55 -51.04
N THR A 361 35.14 -18.67 -50.94
CA THR A 361 35.29 -17.30 -50.37
C THR A 361 33.95 -16.62 -50.00
N ASP A 362 34.10 -15.73 -49.01
CA ASP A 362 33.22 -14.81 -48.30
C ASP A 362 32.46 -13.68 -49.06
N ARG A 363 31.37 -13.21 -48.38
CA ARG A 363 30.92 -11.81 -48.09
C ARG A 363 30.19 -10.89 -49.11
N LYS A 364 29.11 -10.29 -48.54
CA LYS A 364 28.59 -8.88 -48.57
C LYS A 364 27.45 -8.44 -49.53
N ARG A 365 26.33 -8.02 -48.88
CA ARG A 365 25.42 -6.84 -49.06
C ARG A 365 24.96 -6.37 -50.48
N SER A 366 23.64 -6.25 -50.71
CA SER A 366 22.83 -4.99 -50.75
C SER A 366 21.45 -5.11 -51.45
N SER A 367 20.41 -4.52 -50.83
CA SER A 367 19.20 -3.81 -51.34
C SER A 367 18.43 -4.22 -52.63
N ASN A 368 17.10 -4.42 -52.54
CA ASN A 368 16.05 -3.48 -53.04
C ASN A 368 14.58 -3.95 -52.83
N MET A 369 13.67 -2.97 -52.83
CA MET A 369 12.21 -2.93 -52.52
C MET A 369 11.32 -3.66 -53.56
N VAL A 370 10.05 -4.06 -53.29
CA VAL A 370 8.79 -3.26 -53.37
C VAL A 370 7.55 -4.14 -53.00
N THR A 371 6.49 -3.46 -52.47
CA THR A 371 5.05 -3.74 -52.12
C THR A 371 4.34 -5.04 -52.59
N GLU A 372 3.29 -5.63 -51.97
CA GLU A 372 2.04 -5.09 -51.38
C GLU A 372 1.24 -6.18 -50.57
N ARG A 373 0.20 -5.76 -49.82
CA ARG A 373 -0.66 -6.44 -48.78
C ARG A 373 -1.63 -7.55 -49.29
N PRO A 374 -2.28 -8.45 -48.47
CA PRO A 374 -3.19 -8.09 -47.34
C PRO A 374 -3.42 -9.07 -46.13
N THR A 375 -4.00 -8.50 -45.05
CA THR A 375 -5.00 -8.98 -44.02
C THR A 375 -4.92 -10.41 -43.42
N HIS A 376 -5.18 -10.74 -42.13
CA HIS A 376 -5.94 -10.12 -41.03
C HIS A 376 -5.67 -10.88 -39.69
N VAL A 377 -5.89 -10.17 -38.56
CA VAL A 377 -6.18 -10.61 -37.16
C VAL A 377 -5.12 -11.33 -36.30
N ARG A 378 -4.52 -10.58 -35.37
CA ARG A 378 -3.97 -11.09 -34.10
C ARG A 378 -4.44 -10.17 -32.97
N ASN A 379 -5.28 -10.70 -32.07
CA ASN A 379 -5.79 -10.00 -30.90
C ASN A 379 -4.64 -9.64 -29.94
N ARG A 380 -4.52 -8.35 -29.61
CA ARG A 380 -3.64 -7.85 -28.56
C ARG A 380 -4.46 -7.60 -27.30
N SER A 381 -3.93 -8.13 -26.20
CA SER A 381 -4.37 -7.94 -24.83
C SER A 381 -4.41 -6.45 -24.44
N THR A 382 -5.44 -6.10 -23.68
CA THR A 382 -5.73 -4.77 -23.16
C THR A 382 -4.69 -4.33 -22.13
N SER A 383 -4.09 -3.16 -22.39
CA SER A 383 -3.15 -2.49 -21.50
C SER A 383 -3.89 -1.76 -20.37
N ILE A 384 -3.41 -1.95 -19.14
CA ILE A 384 -3.84 -1.22 -17.94
C ILE A 384 -3.31 0.22 -18.04
N SER A 385 -4.09 1.10 -18.66
CA SER A 385 -3.90 2.55 -18.61
C SER A 385 -5.20 3.34 -18.44
N SER A 386 -6.32 2.65 -18.19
CA SER A 386 -7.65 3.26 -18.02
C SER A 386 -8.07 3.50 -16.55
N PHE A 387 -7.27 3.13 -15.55
CA PHE A 387 -7.67 3.29 -14.14
C PHE A 387 -7.43 4.69 -13.53
N PHE A 388 -6.70 5.59 -14.22
CA PHE A 388 -6.27 6.88 -13.65
C PHE A 388 -6.83 8.13 -14.35
N LYS A 389 -7.94 8.01 -15.10
CA LYS A 389 -8.69 9.17 -15.61
C LYS A 389 -10.10 9.17 -15.06
N GLY A 390 -10.43 10.26 -14.37
CA GLY A 390 -11.52 10.34 -13.41
C GLY A 390 -12.93 10.37 -13.96
N ASP A 391 -13.86 10.37 -13.01
CA ASP A 391 -15.23 10.76 -13.24
C ASP A 391 -15.53 12.03 -12.41
N LYS A 392 -16.06 13.03 -13.11
CA LYS A 392 -16.45 14.34 -12.60
C LYS A 392 -17.69 14.75 -13.41
N ASP A 393 -18.74 15.08 -12.68
CA ASP A 393 -20.03 15.65 -13.12
C ASP A 393 -21.02 14.73 -13.84
N ARG A 394 -22.02 14.25 -13.08
CA ARG A 394 -23.43 14.36 -13.46
C ARG A 394 -24.26 14.76 -12.24
N GLY A 395 -25.05 15.82 -12.43
CA GLY A 395 -25.64 16.64 -11.39
C GLY A 395 -27.03 16.25 -10.88
N ASP A 396 -27.52 17.19 -10.07
CA ASP A 396 -28.74 17.28 -9.28
C ASP A 396 -30.00 16.62 -9.84
N ARG A 397 -30.71 15.92 -8.95
CA ARG A 397 -32.17 16.04 -8.82
C ARG A 397 -32.57 15.99 -7.34
N GLU A 398 -33.14 17.10 -6.88
CA GLU A 398 -33.91 17.22 -5.64
C GLU A 398 -35.14 16.29 -5.65
N ARG A 399 -35.47 15.71 -4.48
CA ARG A 399 -36.85 15.51 -4.01
C ARG A 399 -36.89 15.10 -2.54
N GLU A 400 -37.37 16.04 -1.74
CA GLU A 400 -38.37 15.94 -0.67
C GLU A 400 -38.19 14.98 0.54
N SER A 401 -38.77 15.47 1.63
CA SER A 401 -38.48 15.20 3.04
C SER A 401 -39.46 14.26 3.75
N SER A 402 -38.94 13.59 4.79
CA SER A 402 -39.58 13.18 6.07
C SER A 402 -40.33 11.82 6.15
N PRO A 403 -40.51 11.20 7.35
CA PRO A 403 -39.86 11.42 8.66
C PRO A 403 -39.32 10.14 9.36
N ALA A 404 -38.69 10.39 10.50
CA ALA A 404 -38.07 9.48 11.47
C ALA A 404 -38.93 8.32 12.00
N SER A 405 -38.25 7.23 12.42
CA SER A 405 -38.80 6.22 13.33
C SER A 405 -37.81 5.88 14.46
N ASN A 406 -38.18 6.34 15.66
CA ASN A 406 -38.00 5.79 17.01
C ASN A 406 -36.74 4.97 17.36
N LEU A 407 -35.87 5.57 18.18
CA LEU A 407 -34.92 4.88 19.07
C LEU A 407 -35.60 4.62 20.44
N PRO A 408 -35.44 3.44 21.08
CA PRO A 408 -35.87 3.24 22.46
C PRO A 408 -34.77 3.66 23.47
N GLU A 409 -35.18 4.29 24.57
CA GLU A 409 -34.32 4.63 25.72
C GLU A 409 -33.75 3.40 26.45
N PRO A 410 -32.57 3.49 27.11
CA PRO A 410 -31.98 2.35 27.82
C PRO A 410 -32.60 2.16 29.22
N ASN A 411 -33.15 0.96 29.44
CA ASN A 411 -33.76 0.49 30.68
C ASN A 411 -32.74 0.33 31.83
N SER A 412 -32.85 1.17 32.87
CA SER A 412 -32.11 1.12 34.15
C SER A 412 -32.47 -0.08 35.07
N ARG A 413 -33.27 -1.06 34.63
CA ARG A 413 -33.90 -2.07 35.53
C ARG A 413 -33.10 -3.36 35.80
N TYR A 414 -31.89 -3.57 35.29
CA TYR A 414 -31.22 -4.88 35.35
C TYR A 414 -30.10 -5.08 36.39
N MET A 415 -29.70 -4.06 37.14
CA MET A 415 -28.53 -4.14 38.04
C MET A 415 -28.93 -4.18 39.52
N SER A 416 -29.59 -5.28 39.95
CA SER A 416 -29.84 -5.56 41.37
C SER A 416 -28.80 -6.54 41.93
N ARG A 417 -28.51 -6.40 43.23
CA ARG A 417 -27.49 -7.13 44.02
C ARG A 417 -27.61 -8.67 43.94
N SER A 418 -28.79 -9.17 43.58
CA SER A 418 -29.11 -10.59 43.45
C SER A 418 -28.60 -11.26 42.16
N ASN A 419 -28.05 -10.51 41.19
CA ASN A 419 -27.72 -11.04 39.85
C ASN A 419 -26.22 -11.26 39.60
N ARG A 420 -25.35 -11.19 40.63
CA ARG A 420 -23.88 -11.35 40.47
C ARG A 420 -23.48 -12.66 39.78
N GLY A 421 -24.17 -13.77 40.07
CA GLY A 421 -23.86 -15.08 39.51
C GLY A 421 -24.07 -15.17 37.99
N GLY A 422 -25.05 -14.44 37.44
CA GLY A 422 -25.37 -14.49 36.01
C GLY A 422 -24.35 -13.80 35.11
N TRP A 423 -23.57 -12.85 35.65
CA TRP A 423 -22.55 -12.13 34.89
C TRP A 423 -21.27 -12.95 34.68
N VAL A 424 -20.92 -13.82 35.63
CA VAL A 424 -19.75 -14.70 35.53
C VAL A 424 -19.91 -15.68 34.36
N THR A 425 -21.13 -16.17 34.11
CA THR A 425 -21.43 -17.15 33.05
C THR A 425 -21.91 -16.52 31.75
N LYS A 426 -22.02 -15.19 31.67
CA LYS A 426 -22.50 -14.51 30.47
C LYS A 426 -21.46 -14.61 29.34
N PRO A 427 -21.86 -14.87 28.08
CA PRO A 427 -20.93 -14.83 26.95
C PRO A 427 -20.41 -13.40 26.74
N ALA A 428 -19.12 -13.28 26.39
CA ALA A 428 -18.50 -12.01 26.05
C ALA A 428 -19.06 -11.49 24.72
N LYS A 429 -19.28 -10.18 24.61
CA LYS A 429 -19.63 -9.51 23.35
C LYS A 429 -18.42 -9.45 22.42
N TYR A 430 -17.26 -9.09 22.97
CA TYR A 430 -15.96 -9.01 22.32
C TYR A 430 -14.87 -8.94 23.41
N VAL A 431 -13.62 -9.11 23.01
CA VAL A 431 -12.45 -9.01 23.90
C VAL A 431 -11.79 -7.65 23.67
N CYS A 432 -11.23 -7.04 24.72
CA CYS A 432 -10.40 -5.85 24.61
C CYS A 432 -9.03 -6.07 25.22
N GLN A 433 -8.03 -5.38 24.68
CA GLN A 433 -6.68 -5.27 25.22
C GLN A 433 -6.49 -3.90 25.89
N VAL A 434 -5.80 -3.88 27.02
CA VAL A 434 -5.41 -2.63 27.69
C VAL A 434 -4.29 -1.94 26.92
N ILE A 435 -4.58 -0.73 26.43
CA ILE A 435 -3.61 0.13 25.73
C ILE A 435 -2.92 1.14 26.65
N HIS A 436 -3.55 1.46 27.79
CA HIS A 436 -3.00 2.39 28.79
C HIS A 436 -3.27 1.90 30.21
N PRO A 437 -2.29 1.97 31.13
CA PRO A 437 -2.45 1.48 32.48
C PRO A 437 -3.30 2.45 33.30
N CYS A 438 -4.21 1.92 34.12
CA CYS A 438 -5.10 2.73 34.95
C CYS A 438 -5.26 2.08 36.32
N LYS A 439 -5.03 2.86 37.39
CA LYS A 439 -5.23 2.43 38.77
C LYS A 439 -6.34 3.27 39.41
N PRO A 440 -7.61 2.84 39.29
CA PRO A 440 -8.72 3.56 39.90
C PRO A 440 -8.63 3.46 41.44
N PRO A 441 -9.22 4.42 42.17
CA PRO A 441 -9.38 4.30 43.62
C PRO A 441 -10.20 3.04 43.95
N ALA A 442 -10.02 2.48 45.16
CA ALA A 442 -10.68 1.25 45.61
C ALA A 442 -12.18 1.45 45.89
N VAL A 443 -12.94 1.81 44.85
CA VAL A 443 -14.37 2.07 44.88
C VAL A 443 -15.12 0.97 44.11
N THR A 444 -16.37 0.73 44.50
CA THR A 444 -17.24 -0.24 43.83
C THR A 444 -18.48 0.45 43.29
N TYR A 445 -18.89 0.09 42.08
CA TYR A 445 -20.13 0.56 41.46
C TYR A 445 -21.05 -0.63 41.16
N PHE A 446 -22.33 -0.55 41.55
CA PHE A 446 -23.27 -1.69 41.50
C PHE A 446 -22.70 -3.01 42.04
N ALA A 447 -21.94 -2.92 43.13
CA ALA A 447 -21.28 -4.06 43.76
C ALA A 447 -20.24 -4.77 42.86
N PHE A 448 -19.67 -4.13 41.85
CA PHE A 448 -18.46 -4.61 41.18
C PHE A 448 -17.32 -3.61 41.37
N PRO A 449 -16.07 -4.07 41.58
CA PRO A 449 -14.91 -3.18 41.69
C PRO A 449 -14.55 -2.62 40.31
N PHE A 450 -13.80 -1.51 40.29
CA PHE A 450 -13.09 -1.11 39.07
C PHE A 450 -11.77 -1.87 38.95
N PHE A 451 -11.44 -2.31 37.75
CA PHE A 451 -10.19 -3.02 37.51
C PHE A 451 -8.99 -2.08 37.54
N THR A 452 -7.90 -2.57 38.13
CA THR A 452 -6.58 -1.98 37.88
C THR A 452 -6.09 -2.55 36.55
N LEU A 453 -6.02 -1.70 35.53
CA LEU A 453 -5.64 -2.07 34.17
C LEU A 453 -4.12 -2.02 34.04
N VAL A 454 -3.54 -3.09 33.51
CA VAL A 454 -2.11 -3.24 33.19
C VAL A 454 -1.99 -3.39 31.68
N GLU A 455 -1.03 -2.71 31.05
CA GLU A 455 -0.84 -2.76 29.59
C GLU A 455 -0.73 -4.21 29.09
N ALA A 456 -1.36 -4.45 27.94
CA ALA A 456 -1.47 -5.73 27.26
C ALA A 456 -2.36 -6.81 27.90
N ASP A 457 -2.95 -6.57 29.07
CA ASP A 457 -3.95 -7.49 29.64
C ASP A 457 -5.23 -7.54 28.79
N LEU A 458 -5.85 -8.73 28.74
CA LEU A 458 -7.09 -8.97 27.99
C LEU A 458 -8.30 -9.06 28.93
N TYR A 459 -9.40 -8.44 28.50
CA TYR A 459 -10.67 -8.41 29.22
C TYR A 459 -11.85 -8.75 28.30
N ASP A 460 -12.74 -9.62 28.76
CA ASP A 460 -13.99 -9.97 28.09
C ASP A 460 -15.05 -8.89 28.39
N VAL A 461 -15.55 -8.19 27.37
CA VAL A 461 -16.61 -7.19 27.56
C VAL A 461 -17.98 -7.86 27.61
N LEU A 462 -18.68 -7.76 28.75
CA LEU A 462 -19.99 -8.38 28.99
C LEU A 462 -21.17 -7.43 28.72
N HIS A 463 -20.96 -6.13 28.91
CA HIS A 463 -21.98 -5.10 28.73
C HIS A 463 -21.38 -3.69 28.61
N GLU A 464 -21.95 -2.87 27.73
CA GLU A 464 -21.67 -1.44 27.62
C GLU A 464 -22.76 -0.69 28.37
N ALA A 465 -22.41 -0.03 29.47
CA ALA A 465 -23.35 0.71 30.31
C ALA A 465 -23.53 2.18 29.84
N GLY A 466 -22.94 2.55 28.70
CA GLY A 466 -23.02 3.90 28.13
C GLY A 466 -22.09 4.88 28.82
N HIS A 467 -22.29 6.17 28.53
CA HIS A 467 -21.41 7.24 29.00
C HIS A 467 -21.43 7.37 30.54
N PRO A 468 -20.26 7.54 31.21
CA PRO A 468 -20.18 7.66 32.67
C PRO A 468 -21.08 8.76 33.26
N SER A 469 -21.36 9.85 32.53
CA SER A 469 -22.24 10.94 32.97
C SER A 469 -23.72 10.55 33.12
N ILE A 470 -24.14 9.44 32.51
CA ILE A 470 -25.51 8.92 32.61
C ILE A 470 -25.72 8.18 33.95
N HIS A 471 -24.64 7.96 34.72
CA HIS A 471 -24.63 7.24 35.99
C HIS A 471 -24.51 8.20 37.19
N PRO A 472 -25.63 8.72 37.75
CA PRO A 472 -25.62 9.77 38.77
C PRO A 472 -25.02 9.37 40.12
N LYS A 473 -24.69 8.08 40.33
CA LYS A 473 -24.07 7.54 41.56
C LYS A 473 -22.67 6.96 41.30
N LEU A 474 -22.03 7.29 40.18
CA LEU A 474 -20.70 6.81 39.86
C LEU A 474 -19.67 7.44 40.82
N PRO A 475 -18.86 6.65 41.54
CA PRO A 475 -17.88 7.16 42.51
C PRO A 475 -16.56 7.58 41.84
N LEU A 476 -16.63 8.18 40.65
CA LEU A 476 -15.48 8.65 39.87
C LEU A 476 -15.77 10.04 39.29
N TYR A 477 -14.74 10.87 39.17
CA TYR A 477 -14.84 12.14 38.44
C TYR A 477 -15.01 11.84 36.94
N VAL A 478 -16.04 12.41 36.33
CA VAL A 478 -16.35 12.22 34.90
C VAL A 478 -16.02 13.52 34.18
N ASP A 479 -15.11 13.47 33.20
CA ASP A 479 -14.84 14.57 32.27
C ASP A 479 -15.89 14.59 31.14
N ASP A 480 -16.02 15.68 30.40
CA ASP A 480 -16.97 15.85 29.28
C ASP A 480 -16.53 15.12 27.98
N GLY A 481 -15.51 14.25 28.04
CA GLY A 481 -14.98 13.49 26.91
C GLY A 481 -15.83 12.28 26.54
N GLU A 482 -15.80 11.85 25.27
CA GLU A 482 -16.53 10.66 24.80
C GLU A 482 -15.95 9.36 25.39
N ASP A 483 -16.46 8.91 26.54
CA ASP A 483 -16.07 7.64 27.15
C ASP A 483 -17.28 6.71 27.36
N CYS A 484 -17.03 5.40 27.46
CA CYS A 484 -18.06 4.39 27.71
C CYS A 484 -17.66 3.51 28.89
N LEU A 485 -18.60 3.32 29.82
CA LEU A 485 -18.40 2.45 30.98
C LEU A 485 -18.67 0.99 30.57
N LEU A 486 -17.65 0.13 30.70
CA LEU A 486 -17.71 -1.27 30.30
C LEU A 486 -17.72 -2.19 31.52
N LEU A 487 -18.63 -3.16 31.54
CA LEU A 487 -18.60 -4.27 32.49
C LEU A 487 -17.79 -5.40 31.86
N CYS A 488 -16.65 -5.72 32.46
CA CYS A 488 -15.67 -6.65 31.93
C CYS A 488 -15.47 -7.86 32.84
N ARG A 489 -14.93 -8.94 32.28
CA ARG A 489 -14.46 -10.13 33.02
C ARG A 489 -12.99 -10.38 32.74
N ASP A 490 -12.21 -10.59 33.79
CA ASP A 490 -10.76 -10.90 33.68
C ASP A 490 -10.52 -12.40 33.38
N ALA A 491 -9.27 -12.77 33.09
CA ALA A 491 -8.89 -14.16 32.85
C ALA A 491 -9.11 -15.10 34.05
N LYS A 492 -9.29 -14.55 35.26
CA LYS A 492 -9.59 -15.30 36.50
C LYS A 492 -11.10 -15.46 36.74
N GLY A 493 -11.94 -14.92 35.85
CA GLY A 493 -13.40 -14.97 35.95
C GLY A 493 -14.01 -13.92 36.89
N ASN A 494 -13.22 -12.97 37.40
CA ASN A 494 -13.74 -11.85 38.19
C ASN A 494 -14.44 -10.86 37.27
N VAL A 495 -15.54 -10.27 37.75
CA VAL A 495 -16.30 -9.26 37.01
C VAL A 495 -16.09 -7.90 37.65
N GLY A 496 -15.82 -6.88 36.83
CA GLY A 496 -15.46 -5.54 37.26
C GLY A 496 -15.71 -4.49 36.18
N TRP A 497 -15.63 -3.22 36.56
CA TRP A 497 -15.81 -2.10 35.65
C TRP A 497 -14.48 -1.62 35.08
N ALA A 498 -14.50 -1.22 33.80
CA ALA A 498 -13.41 -0.54 33.11
C ALA A 498 -13.96 0.60 32.24
N LEU A 499 -13.12 1.56 31.90
CA LEU A 499 -13.45 2.64 30.97
C LEU A 499 -12.91 2.28 29.58
N ALA A 500 -13.71 2.51 28.55
CA ALA A 500 -13.36 2.21 27.17
C ALA A 500 -12.13 3.00 26.70
N SER A 501 -11.92 4.20 27.22
CA SER A 501 -10.74 5.04 26.92
C SER A 501 -9.37 4.38 27.17
N PHE A 502 -9.30 3.33 27.99
CA PHE A 502 -8.06 2.59 28.29
C PHE A 502 -7.95 1.25 27.55
N LEU A 503 -8.95 0.91 26.74
CA LEU A 503 -9.13 -0.41 26.14
C LEU A 503 -9.32 -0.28 24.63
N GLU A 504 -8.72 -1.19 23.87
CA GLU A 504 -8.95 -1.32 22.43
C GLU A 504 -9.52 -2.71 22.13
N PRO A 505 -10.53 -2.86 21.25
CA PRO A 505 -11.04 -4.16 20.84
C PRO A 505 -9.91 -5.06 20.32
N PHE A 506 -9.72 -6.20 20.97
CA PHE A 506 -8.75 -7.21 20.60
C PHE A 506 -9.40 -8.16 19.58
N ASP A 507 -8.98 -8.04 18.35
CA ASP A 507 -9.40 -8.91 17.27
C ASP A 507 -8.31 -9.98 17.04
N PRO A 508 -8.56 -11.27 17.34
CA PRO A 508 -7.55 -12.33 17.24
C PRO A 508 -7.12 -12.64 15.79
N SER A 509 -7.62 -11.85 14.82
CA SER A 509 -7.31 -11.93 13.40
C SER A 509 -6.17 -11.01 12.94
N TRP A 510 -5.46 -10.37 13.87
CA TRP A 510 -4.28 -9.50 13.64
C TRP A 510 -2.94 -10.20 13.78
#